data_AF-A0A2W7VS56-F1
#
_entry.id   AF-A0A2W7VS56-F1
#
_cell.length_a   1.000
_cell.length_b   1.000
_cell.length_c   1.000
_cell.angle_alpha   90.00
_cell.angle_beta   90.00
_cell.angle_gamma   90.00
#
_symmetry.space_group_name_H-M   'P 1'
#
loop_
_entity.id
_entity.type
_entity.pdbx_description
1 polymer ?
#
loop_
_entity_poly.entity_id
_entity_poly.type
_entity_poly.pdbx_seq_one_letter_code
_entity_poly.pdbx_strand_id
1 'polypeptide(L)'
;MKYLFGIVLLLSISCGNKEDILLPKADRTVVKEVADLSPIYIFFRVNGKDTLAEVNRKNSIITTNWILNIDRRLPLRLVIPEVMKLQQRKRDEKEHRNELALNYYSYADRIDKNLAFIPFTQVYYKMEKPQKGIVIFFSKDGKIRVNNKLVSKNELQKFINNFNDKQEEIRYCFDMNSSYGSYIQNKVFIQTIEIKNIVSEECVY
;
A
#
# COMPACT_ATOMS: atom_id res chain seq x y z
N MET A 1 7.34 38.73 52.44
CA MET A 1 6.36 38.57 51.34
C MET A 1 7.17 38.30 50.07
N LYS A 2 7.79 37.12 49.88
CA LYS A 2 7.20 35.78 49.61
C LYS A 2 6.07 35.86 48.59
N TYR A 3 6.21 35.09 47.51
CA TYR A 3 5.26 34.84 46.43
C TYR A 3 5.20 35.85 45.27
N LEU A 4 6.15 35.73 44.33
CA LEU A 4 5.84 35.81 42.88
C LEU A 4 6.92 35.10 42.03
N PHE A 5 7.54 34.06 42.62
CA PHE A 5 8.30 33.06 41.87
C PHE A 5 7.30 31.96 41.50
N GLY A 6 6.80 31.95 40.27
CA GLY A 6 5.78 30.96 39.93
C GLY A 6 5.14 31.07 38.55
N ILE A 7 5.85 31.55 37.52
CA ILE A 7 5.51 31.17 36.15
C ILE A 7 6.57 30.17 35.72
N VAL A 8 6.42 28.96 36.28
CA VAL A 8 7.10 27.77 35.78
C VAL A 8 6.46 27.48 34.42
N LEU A 9 7.18 27.93 33.40
CA LEU A 9 7.33 27.31 32.10
C LEU A 9 6.60 25.96 31.99
N LEU A 10 5.34 25.98 31.54
CA LEU A 10 4.65 24.81 31.00
C LEU A 10 5.30 24.50 29.65
N LEU A 11 6.53 23.98 29.68
CA LEU A 11 7.06 23.23 28.56
C LEU A 11 6.21 21.97 28.48
N SER A 12 5.23 21.99 27.59
CA SER A 12 4.55 20.80 27.13
C SER A 12 5.61 19.88 26.52
N ILE A 13 6.19 19.00 27.33
CA ILE A 13 7.00 17.88 26.87
C ILE A 13 6.00 16.93 26.21
N SER A 14 5.59 17.25 24.98
CA SER A 14 5.01 16.27 24.08
C SER A 14 6.16 15.39 23.60
N CYS A 15 6.67 14.55 24.49
CA CYS A 15 7.29 13.29 24.10
C CYS A 15 6.13 12.35 23.71
N GLY A 16 5.43 12.69 22.63
CA GLY A 16 4.72 11.67 21.89
C GLY A 16 5.80 10.70 21.40
N ASN A 17 5.70 9.43 21.80
CA ASN A 17 6.56 8.37 21.28
C ASN A 17 6.61 8.54 19.76
N LYS A 18 7.76 8.96 19.22
CA LYS A 18 7.94 9.06 17.77
C LYS A 18 8.01 7.64 17.27
N GLU A 19 6.89 7.16 16.76
CA GLU A 19 6.80 5.83 16.18
C GLU A 19 7.37 5.92 14.78
N ASP A 20 8.60 5.44 14.62
CA ASP A 20 9.27 5.41 13.33
C ASP A 20 8.66 4.33 12.44
N ILE A 21 8.22 4.73 11.25
CA ILE A 21 7.72 3.83 10.21
C ILE A 21 8.76 3.66 9.12
N LEU A 22 9.10 2.41 8.80
CA LEU A 22 10.03 2.13 7.70
C LEU A 22 9.27 2.05 6.38
N LEU A 23 9.26 3.14 5.62
CA LEU A 23 8.59 3.16 4.32
C LEU A 23 9.21 2.17 3.33
N PRO A 24 8.37 1.53 2.49
CA PRO A 24 8.85 0.75 1.36
C PRO A 24 9.66 1.64 0.41
N LYS A 25 10.54 1.01 -0.38
CA LYS A 25 11.41 1.71 -1.31
C LYS A 25 11.29 1.13 -2.72
N ALA A 26 11.17 2.00 -3.70
CA ALA A 26 11.17 1.64 -5.12
C ALA A 26 11.99 2.65 -5.93
N ASP A 27 12.23 2.36 -7.20
CA ASP A 27 13.22 3.08 -8.02
C ASP A 27 12.57 4.01 -9.06
N ARG A 28 11.32 4.42 -8.83
CA ARG A 28 10.56 5.31 -9.72
C ARG A 28 9.43 6.00 -8.98
N THR A 29 9.21 7.28 -9.26
CA THR A 29 8.04 8.04 -8.80
C THR A 29 6.86 7.79 -9.73
N VAL A 30 5.73 7.35 -9.17
CA VAL A 30 4.44 7.20 -9.88
C VAL A 30 3.64 8.49 -9.73
N VAL A 31 3.37 8.92 -8.49
CA VAL A 31 2.78 10.22 -8.17
C VAL A 31 3.70 10.95 -7.18
N LYS A 32 4.02 12.21 -7.47
CA LYS A 32 4.96 13.00 -6.67
C LYS A 32 4.28 13.73 -5.50
N GLU A 33 3.10 14.27 -5.74
CA GLU A 33 2.38 15.12 -4.78
C GLU A 33 0.90 14.76 -4.76
N VAL A 34 0.31 14.84 -3.56
CA VAL A 34 -1.13 14.66 -3.33
C VAL A 34 -1.54 15.82 -2.42
N ALA A 35 -2.59 16.54 -2.79
CA ALA A 35 -3.19 17.60 -1.96
C ALA A 35 -4.40 17.06 -1.19
N ASP A 36 -4.89 17.83 -0.21
CA ASP A 36 -6.07 17.49 0.60
C ASP A 36 -6.05 16.05 1.11
N LEU A 37 -5.13 15.77 2.04
CA LEU A 37 -4.79 14.41 2.42
C LEU A 37 -4.93 14.15 3.93
N SER A 38 -5.27 12.90 4.24
CA SER A 38 -5.30 12.30 5.56
C SER A 38 -4.29 11.18 5.65
N PRO A 39 -3.26 11.28 6.53
CA PRO A 39 -2.31 10.21 6.72
C PRO A 39 -2.88 9.12 7.64
N ILE A 40 -2.73 7.87 7.25
CA ILE A 40 -3.05 6.68 8.04
C ILE A 40 -1.77 5.87 8.19
N TYR A 41 -1.46 5.41 9.40
CA TYR A 41 -0.24 4.68 9.68
C TYR A 41 -0.54 3.24 10.08
N ILE A 42 0.23 2.30 9.53
CA ILE A 42 0.21 0.89 9.94
C ILE A 42 1.61 0.49 10.37
N PHE A 43 1.80 0.36 11.68
CA PHE A 43 3.10 0.14 12.30
C PHE A 43 3.42 -1.35 12.42
N PHE A 44 4.69 -1.68 12.24
CA PHE A 44 5.25 -2.99 12.55
C PHE A 44 5.51 -3.08 14.06
N ARG A 45 4.83 -4.01 14.73
CA ARG A 45 5.05 -4.33 16.14
C ARG A 45 5.41 -5.79 16.33
N VAL A 46 6.14 -6.05 17.40
CA VAL A 46 6.44 -7.39 17.87
C VAL A 46 5.91 -7.53 19.28
N ASN A 47 5.10 -8.56 19.52
CA ASN A 47 4.68 -8.98 20.86
C ASN A 47 5.11 -10.43 21.07
N GLY A 48 6.19 -10.64 21.82
CA GLY A 48 6.82 -11.96 21.94
C GLY A 48 7.34 -12.46 20.59
N LYS A 49 6.77 -13.57 20.10
CA LYS A 49 7.10 -14.16 18.78
C LYS A 49 6.15 -13.69 17.67
N ASP A 50 5.10 -12.95 18.01
CA ASP A 50 4.08 -12.54 17.06
C ASP A 50 4.39 -11.18 16.46
N THR A 51 4.16 -11.06 15.15
CA THR A 51 4.19 -9.79 14.42
C THR A 51 2.77 -9.24 14.34
N LEU A 52 2.60 -7.96 14.67
CA LEU A 52 1.31 -7.27 14.65
C LEU A 52 1.37 -6.06 13.71
N ALA A 53 0.28 -5.83 12.98
CA ALA A 53 0.03 -4.62 12.20
C ALA A 53 -0.86 -3.67 13.02
N GLU A 54 -0.26 -2.67 13.66
CA GLU A 54 -1.00 -1.71 14.49
C GLU A 54 -1.48 -0.52 13.64
N VAL A 55 -2.79 -0.36 13.50
CA VAL A 55 -3.38 0.69 12.66
C VAL A 55 -3.74 1.93 13.48
N ASN A 56 -3.11 3.05 13.19
CA ASN A 56 -3.49 4.35 13.73
C ASN A 56 -4.46 5.06 12.77
N ARG A 57 -5.73 5.13 13.20
CA ARG A 57 -6.85 5.70 12.42
C ARG A 57 -7.26 7.11 12.86
N LYS A 58 -6.52 7.73 13.79
CA LYS A 58 -6.96 8.99 14.44
C LYS A 58 -7.18 10.15 13.46
N ASN A 59 -6.52 10.12 12.29
CA ASN A 59 -6.56 11.21 11.30
C ASN A 59 -7.25 10.81 9.99
N SER A 60 -8.13 9.82 9.97
CA SER A 60 -8.76 9.36 8.73
C SER A 60 -10.05 10.14 8.38
N ILE A 61 -9.91 11.26 7.68
CA ILE A 61 -11.06 12.07 7.22
C ILE A 61 -11.56 11.53 5.88
N ILE A 62 -12.82 11.08 5.82
CA ILE A 62 -13.35 10.30 4.68
C ILE A 62 -13.36 11.09 3.36
N THR A 63 -13.64 12.39 3.40
CA THR A 63 -13.73 13.29 2.24
C THR A 63 -12.39 13.62 1.58
N THR A 64 -11.27 13.27 2.20
CA THR A 64 -9.91 13.63 1.76
C THR A 64 -9.20 12.45 1.10
N ASN A 65 -8.10 12.71 0.40
CA ASN A 65 -7.22 11.65 -0.10
C ASN A 65 -6.58 10.88 1.06
N TRP A 66 -6.60 9.56 1.05
CA TRP A 66 -5.95 8.77 2.10
C TRP A 66 -4.55 8.37 1.68
N ILE A 67 -3.56 8.67 2.53
CA ILE A 67 -2.19 8.19 2.37
C ILE A 67 -1.93 7.12 3.42
N LEU A 68 -1.86 5.87 2.98
CA LEU A 68 -1.48 4.76 3.83
C LEU A 68 0.04 4.66 3.87
N ASN A 69 0.61 5.05 5.01
CA ASN A 69 2.00 4.83 5.39
C ASN A 69 2.07 3.49 6.11
N ILE A 70 2.66 2.48 5.49
CA ILE A 70 2.68 1.10 6.01
C ILE A 70 4.14 0.66 6.13
N ASP A 71 4.47 0.06 7.28
CA ASP A 71 5.83 -0.43 7.50
C ASP A 71 6.16 -1.58 6.54
N ARG A 72 7.26 -1.43 5.80
CA ARG A 72 7.71 -2.37 4.77
C ARG A 72 7.94 -3.79 5.27
N ARG A 73 8.19 -3.97 6.57
CA ARG A 73 8.50 -5.27 7.18
C ARG A 73 7.26 -6.14 7.38
N LEU A 74 6.07 -5.56 7.39
CA LEU A 74 4.84 -6.29 7.63
C LEU A 74 4.57 -7.28 6.48
N PRO A 75 4.17 -8.52 6.77
CA PRO A 75 3.71 -9.46 5.74
C PRO A 75 2.32 -9.09 5.22
N LEU A 76 2.05 -9.37 3.95
CA LEU A 76 0.77 -9.03 3.30
C LEU A 76 -0.45 -9.63 4.00
N ARG A 77 -0.33 -10.84 4.56
CA ARG A 77 -1.39 -11.50 5.34
C ARG A 77 -1.89 -10.68 6.53
N LEU A 78 -1.08 -9.75 7.05
CA LEU A 78 -1.49 -8.83 8.13
C LEU A 78 -1.92 -7.47 7.57
N VAL A 79 -1.26 -7.00 6.50
CA VAL A 79 -1.51 -5.67 5.92
C VAL A 79 -2.84 -5.62 5.16
N ILE A 80 -3.04 -6.56 4.23
CA ILE A 80 -4.13 -6.50 3.26
C ILE A 80 -5.50 -6.59 3.94
N PRO A 81 -5.72 -7.42 4.97
CA PRO A 81 -6.98 -7.39 5.72
C PRO A 81 -7.29 -6.02 6.35
N GLU A 82 -6.28 -5.32 6.88
CA GLU A 82 -6.48 -3.97 7.44
C GLU A 82 -6.75 -2.93 6.36
N VAL A 83 -6.07 -3.02 5.21
CA VAL A 83 -6.37 -2.19 4.03
C VAL A 83 -7.80 -2.40 3.56
N MET A 84 -8.25 -3.65 3.43
CA MET A 84 -9.61 -3.98 3.01
C MET A 84 -10.66 -3.38 3.95
N LYS A 85 -10.45 -3.47 5.28
CA LYS A 85 -11.34 -2.82 6.27
C LYS A 85 -11.40 -1.31 6.09
N LEU A 86 -10.26 -0.66 5.83
CA LEU A 86 -10.19 0.78 5.59
C LEU A 86 -10.92 1.16 4.28
N GLN A 87 -10.66 0.45 3.18
CA GLN A 87 -11.34 0.67 1.91
C GLN A 87 -12.84 0.49 2.03
N GLN A 88 -13.28 -0.60 2.69
CA GLN A 88 -14.69 -0.89 2.91
C GLN A 88 -15.37 0.26 3.66
N ARG A 89 -14.79 0.71 4.77
CA ARG A 89 -15.29 1.87 5.51
C ARG A 89 -15.45 3.12 4.64
N LYS A 90 -14.48 3.41 3.77
CA LYS A 90 -14.55 4.58 2.87
C LYS A 90 -15.60 4.41 1.76
N ARG A 91 -15.81 3.18 1.28
CA ARG A 91 -16.78 2.85 0.22
C ARG A 91 -18.21 2.81 0.73
N ASP A 92 -18.40 2.39 1.98
CA ASP A 92 -19.71 2.30 2.64
C ASP A 92 -20.21 3.64 3.15
N GLU A 93 -19.36 4.67 3.22
CA GLU A 93 -19.76 6.01 3.59
C GLU A 93 -20.71 6.59 2.52
N LYS A 94 -21.97 6.76 2.91
CA LYS A 94 -23.04 7.28 2.03
C LYS A 94 -23.23 8.79 2.19
N GLU A 95 -22.92 9.33 3.36
CA GLU A 95 -23.10 10.74 3.68
C GLU A 95 -21.76 11.47 3.56
N HIS A 96 -21.75 12.64 2.92
CA HIS A 96 -20.52 13.42 2.69
C HIS A 96 -19.41 12.65 1.96
N ARG A 97 -19.77 11.75 1.03
CA ARG A 97 -18.78 11.08 0.17
C ARG A 97 -18.18 12.06 -0.83
N ASN A 98 -16.85 12.06 -0.92
CA ASN A 98 -16.14 12.70 -2.03
C ASN A 98 -15.67 11.62 -3.00
N GLU A 99 -16.32 11.50 -4.16
CA GLU A 99 -15.95 10.50 -5.18
C GLU A 99 -14.60 10.78 -5.84
N LEU A 100 -14.12 12.02 -5.78
CA LEU A 100 -12.80 12.42 -6.27
C LEU A 100 -11.68 12.09 -5.28
N ALA A 101 -12.00 11.75 -4.03
CA ALA A 101 -11.01 11.38 -3.03
C ALA A 101 -10.41 10.00 -3.32
N LEU A 102 -9.10 9.97 -3.56
CA LEU A 102 -8.34 8.78 -3.89
C LEU A 102 -7.58 8.21 -2.68
N ASN A 103 -7.11 6.98 -2.81
CA ASN A 103 -6.30 6.31 -1.81
C ASN A 103 -4.96 5.94 -2.42
N TYR A 104 -3.89 6.23 -1.69
CA TYR A 104 -2.52 6.01 -2.12
C TYR A 104 -1.73 5.27 -1.05
N TYR A 105 -0.82 4.41 -1.49
CA TYR A 105 0.28 3.95 -0.66
C TYR A 105 1.45 4.91 -0.80
N SER A 106 2.10 5.23 0.31
CA SER A 106 3.36 5.99 0.27
C SER A 106 4.58 5.07 0.21
N TYR A 107 5.62 5.54 -0.46
CA TYR A 107 6.92 4.89 -0.52
C TYR A 107 8.03 5.93 -0.77
N ALA A 108 9.27 5.55 -0.49
CA ALA A 108 10.43 6.37 -0.82
C ALA A 108 10.97 5.98 -2.21
N ASP A 109 11.05 6.95 -3.12
CA ASP A 109 11.79 6.79 -4.37
C ASP A 109 13.29 6.86 -4.07
N ARG A 110 14.04 5.85 -4.47
CA ARG A 110 15.48 5.75 -4.26
C ARG A 110 16.29 6.53 -5.28
N ILE A 111 15.76 6.73 -6.49
CA ILE A 111 16.43 7.41 -7.58
C ILE A 111 16.29 8.92 -7.38
N ASP A 112 15.05 9.40 -7.31
CA ASP A 112 14.74 10.82 -7.17
C ASP A 112 14.80 11.30 -5.71
N LYS A 113 14.96 10.38 -4.75
CA LYS A 113 15.15 10.64 -3.31
C LYS A 113 14.02 11.44 -2.67
N ASN A 114 12.78 11.25 -3.13
CA ASN A 114 11.57 11.88 -2.62
C ASN A 114 10.56 10.88 -2.05
N LEU A 115 9.58 11.41 -1.34
CA LEU A 115 8.34 10.69 -1.05
C LEU A 115 7.54 10.57 -2.35
N ALA A 116 6.98 9.39 -2.60
CA ALA A 116 6.17 9.10 -3.76
C ALA A 116 4.94 8.28 -3.37
N PHE A 117 3.95 8.28 -4.25
CA PHE A 117 2.64 7.71 -4.00
C PHE A 117 2.20 6.82 -5.15
N ILE A 118 1.54 5.71 -4.84
CA ILE A 118 0.95 4.81 -5.84
C ILE A 118 -0.54 4.64 -5.56
N PRO A 119 -1.43 4.97 -6.52
CA PRO A 119 -2.87 4.88 -6.30
C PRO A 119 -3.33 3.43 -6.16
N PHE A 120 -4.33 3.21 -5.31
CA PHE A 120 -4.96 1.90 -5.14
C PHE A 120 -6.48 1.98 -4.92
N THR A 121 -7.11 3.14 -5.16
CA THR A 121 -8.57 3.31 -4.99
C THR A 121 -9.39 2.25 -5.72
N GLN A 122 -9.00 1.93 -6.96
CA GLN A 122 -9.68 1.00 -7.85
C GLN A 122 -9.20 -0.45 -7.72
N VAL A 123 -8.31 -0.74 -6.76
CA VAL A 123 -7.86 -2.11 -6.50
C VAL A 123 -8.86 -2.79 -5.58
N TYR A 124 -9.37 -3.96 -6.01
CA TYR A 124 -10.22 -4.84 -5.22
C TYR A 124 -9.40 -6.06 -4.79
N TYR A 125 -9.13 -6.17 -3.49
CA TYR A 125 -8.36 -7.27 -2.93
C TYR A 125 -9.20 -8.54 -2.75
N LYS A 126 -8.61 -9.69 -3.09
CA LYS A 126 -9.16 -11.02 -2.83
C LYS A 126 -8.14 -11.85 -2.05
N MET A 127 -8.54 -12.44 -0.93
CA MET A 127 -7.68 -13.28 -0.09
C MET A 127 -7.71 -14.76 -0.49
N GLU A 128 -7.93 -15.03 -1.78
CA GLU A 128 -8.11 -16.37 -2.32
C GLU A 128 -7.47 -16.50 -3.69
N LYS A 129 -7.17 -17.74 -4.09
CA LYS A 129 -6.64 -18.03 -5.41
C LYS A 129 -7.75 -17.85 -6.46
N PRO A 130 -7.52 -17.09 -7.54
CA PRO A 130 -8.51 -16.93 -8.59
C PRO A 130 -8.77 -18.24 -9.33
N GLN A 131 -10.03 -18.46 -9.70
CA GLN A 131 -10.47 -19.68 -10.42
C GLN A 131 -10.36 -19.55 -11.94
N LYS A 132 -10.36 -18.33 -12.47
CA LYS A 132 -10.37 -18.00 -13.90
C LYS A 132 -9.44 -16.83 -14.19
N GLY A 133 -9.11 -16.64 -15.46
CA GLY A 133 -8.24 -15.56 -15.94
C GLY A 133 -6.75 -15.91 -15.87
N ILE A 134 -5.93 -15.00 -16.38
CA ILE A 134 -4.48 -15.16 -16.43
C ILE A 134 -3.89 -14.72 -15.10
N VAL A 135 -3.19 -15.63 -14.44
CA VAL A 135 -2.59 -15.38 -13.13
C VAL A 135 -1.13 -14.97 -13.30
N ILE A 136 -0.82 -13.74 -12.91
CA ILE A 136 0.56 -13.26 -12.75
C ILE A 136 0.89 -13.28 -11.27
N PHE A 137 1.62 -14.30 -10.84
CA PHE A 137 1.94 -14.54 -9.44
C PHE A 137 3.35 -14.08 -9.08
N PHE A 138 3.45 -13.23 -8.06
CA PHE A 138 4.70 -12.80 -7.44
C PHE A 138 4.90 -13.56 -6.13
N SER A 139 5.90 -14.44 -6.08
CA SER A 139 6.21 -15.20 -4.87
C SER A 139 7.14 -14.45 -3.92
N LYS A 140 7.12 -14.86 -2.64
CA LYS A 140 7.96 -14.27 -1.59
C LYS A 140 9.46 -14.32 -1.90
N ASP A 141 9.91 -15.32 -2.63
CA ASP A 141 11.31 -15.50 -3.07
C ASP A 141 11.69 -14.63 -4.29
N GLY A 142 10.81 -13.71 -4.73
CA GLY A 142 11.07 -12.77 -5.80
C GLY A 142 10.87 -13.35 -7.21
N LYS A 143 10.35 -14.57 -7.34
CA LYS A 143 10.03 -15.17 -8.64
C LYS A 143 8.68 -14.68 -9.16
N ILE A 144 8.56 -14.62 -10.48
CA ILE A 144 7.34 -14.25 -11.19
C ILE A 144 6.87 -15.46 -11.97
N ARG A 145 5.57 -15.77 -11.91
CA ARG A 145 4.97 -16.85 -12.70
C ARG A 145 3.77 -16.34 -13.48
N VAL A 146 3.64 -16.75 -14.74
CA VAL A 146 2.43 -16.56 -15.54
C VAL A 146 1.79 -17.93 -15.72
N ASN A 147 0.58 -18.12 -15.20
CA ASN A 147 -0.12 -19.43 -15.20
C ASN A 147 0.81 -20.59 -14.76
N ASN A 148 1.49 -20.41 -13.62
CA ASN A 148 2.47 -21.31 -13.01
C ASN A 148 3.82 -21.46 -13.73
N LYS A 149 4.00 -20.93 -14.94
CA LYS A 149 5.29 -20.94 -15.64
C LYS A 149 6.20 -19.83 -15.12
N LEU A 150 7.41 -20.17 -14.68
CA LEU A 150 8.41 -19.20 -14.25
C LEU A 150 8.80 -18.29 -15.43
N VAL A 151 8.82 -16.98 -15.18
CA VAL A 151 9.23 -15.97 -16.16
C VAL A 151 10.13 -14.92 -15.52
N SER A 152 11.00 -14.33 -16.33
CA SER A 152 11.75 -13.11 -15.99
C SER A 152 10.88 -11.86 -16.14
N LYS A 153 11.35 -10.72 -15.60
CA LYS A 153 10.69 -9.41 -15.76
C LYS A 153 10.54 -9.01 -17.23
N ASN A 154 11.56 -9.28 -18.06
CA ASN A 154 11.54 -8.97 -19.49
C ASN A 154 10.53 -9.84 -20.24
N GLU A 155 10.42 -11.13 -19.89
CA GLU A 155 9.41 -12.01 -20.47
C GLU A 155 8.00 -11.60 -20.05
N LEU A 156 7.80 -11.22 -18.79
CA LEU A 156 6.51 -10.68 -18.33
C LEU A 156 6.14 -9.40 -19.10
N GLN A 157 7.07 -8.47 -19.28
CA GLN A 157 6.81 -7.25 -20.05
C GLN A 157 6.41 -7.56 -21.49
N LYS A 158 7.12 -8.50 -22.15
CA LYS A 158 6.75 -8.97 -23.50
C LYS A 158 5.36 -9.61 -23.52
N PHE A 159 5.06 -10.42 -22.50
CA PHE A 159 3.75 -11.06 -22.37
C PHE A 159 2.62 -10.03 -22.27
N ILE A 160 2.74 -9.04 -21.37
CA ILE A 160 1.73 -7.98 -21.20
C ILE A 160 1.59 -7.11 -22.46
N ASN A 161 2.70 -6.72 -23.09
CA ASN A 161 2.66 -5.86 -24.27
C ASN A 161 1.99 -6.53 -25.48
N ASN A 162 2.07 -7.86 -25.56
CA ASN A 162 1.45 -8.65 -26.61
C ASN A 162 0.04 -9.13 -26.22
N PHE A 163 -0.41 -8.82 -25.01
CA PHE A 163 -1.73 -9.21 -24.53
C PHE A 163 -2.80 -8.36 -25.23
N ASN A 164 -3.54 -8.98 -26.14
CA ASN A 164 -4.59 -8.32 -26.92
C ASN A 164 -5.94 -9.07 -26.84
N ASP A 165 -6.03 -10.04 -25.93
CA ASP A 165 -7.25 -10.82 -25.76
C ASP A 165 -8.22 -10.08 -24.82
N LYS A 166 -9.36 -9.67 -25.38
CA LYS A 166 -10.42 -8.97 -24.64
C LYS A 166 -11.26 -9.91 -23.77
N GLN A 167 -11.07 -11.23 -23.87
CA GLN A 167 -11.87 -12.23 -23.14
C GLN A 167 -11.22 -12.69 -21.84
N GLU A 168 -9.89 -12.61 -21.71
CA GLU A 168 -9.19 -13.04 -20.52
C GLU A 168 -8.78 -11.85 -19.63
N GLU A 169 -9.22 -11.85 -18.38
CA GLU A 169 -8.77 -10.86 -17.39
C GLU A 169 -7.41 -11.26 -16.82
N ILE A 170 -6.48 -10.31 -16.78
CA ILE A 170 -5.21 -10.47 -16.06
C ILE A 170 -5.44 -10.19 -14.57
N ARG A 171 -4.98 -11.11 -13.73
CA ARG A 171 -5.08 -11.03 -12.26
C ARG A 171 -3.69 -11.05 -11.65
N TYR A 172 -3.35 -9.95 -10.98
CA TYR A 172 -2.10 -9.80 -10.26
C TYR A 172 -2.23 -10.45 -8.88
N CYS A 173 -1.40 -11.44 -8.63
CA CYS A 173 -1.46 -12.25 -7.43
C CYS A 173 -0.14 -12.18 -6.66
N PHE A 174 -0.21 -12.13 -5.33
CA PHE A 174 0.96 -12.01 -4.47
C PHE A 174 0.92 -13.06 -3.36
N ASP A 175 2.07 -13.64 -3.06
CA ASP A 175 2.22 -14.53 -1.91
C ASP A 175 1.93 -13.77 -0.61
N MET A 176 0.97 -14.25 0.18
CA MET A 176 0.53 -13.61 1.43
C MET A 176 1.64 -13.43 2.48
N ASN A 177 2.73 -14.21 2.39
CA ASN A 177 3.88 -14.12 3.29
C ASN A 177 4.97 -13.19 2.77
N SER A 178 4.78 -12.58 1.59
CA SER A 178 5.63 -11.51 1.08
C SER A 178 5.58 -10.30 1.99
N SER A 179 6.69 -9.57 2.07
CA SER A 179 6.72 -8.28 2.76
C SER A 179 5.93 -7.23 1.99
N TYR A 180 5.38 -6.26 2.71
CA TYR A 180 4.76 -5.09 2.11
C TYR A 180 5.76 -4.29 1.26
N GLY A 181 7.04 -4.27 1.66
CA GLY A 181 8.13 -3.70 0.87
C GLY A 181 8.24 -4.28 -0.53
N SER A 182 8.29 -5.61 -0.65
CA SER A 182 8.36 -6.31 -1.94
C SER A 182 7.07 -6.12 -2.76
N TYR A 183 5.92 -6.05 -2.11
CA TYR A 183 4.64 -5.78 -2.78
C TYR A 183 4.64 -4.42 -3.48
N ILE A 184 5.09 -3.36 -2.80
CA ILE A 184 5.18 -2.03 -3.41
C ILE A 184 6.20 -1.98 -4.54
N GLN A 185 7.34 -2.65 -4.40
CA GLN A 185 8.30 -2.78 -5.50
C GLN A 185 7.68 -3.43 -6.74
N ASN A 186 6.92 -4.51 -6.54
CA ASN A 186 6.23 -5.20 -7.62
C ASN A 186 5.11 -4.33 -8.22
N LYS A 187 4.32 -3.62 -7.42
CA LYS A 187 3.31 -2.68 -7.94
C LYS A 187 3.94 -1.58 -8.79
N VAL A 188 5.03 -0.96 -8.32
CA VAL A 188 5.74 0.09 -9.08
C VAL A 188 6.28 -0.49 -10.39
N PHE A 189 6.83 -1.71 -10.37
CA PHE A 189 7.25 -2.41 -11.58
C PHE A 189 6.07 -2.66 -12.54
N ILE A 190 4.92 -3.14 -12.04
CA ILE A 190 3.71 -3.36 -12.85
C ILE A 190 3.25 -2.05 -13.51
N GLN A 191 3.25 -0.94 -12.79
CA GLN A 191 2.93 0.40 -13.34
C GLN A 191 3.88 0.81 -14.48
N THR A 192 5.11 0.30 -14.52
CA THR A 192 6.01 0.57 -15.65
C THR A 192 5.66 -0.18 -16.92
N ILE A 193 4.93 -1.29 -16.79
CA ILE A 193 4.52 -2.16 -17.91
C ILE A 193 3.13 -1.73 -18.41
N GLU A 194 2.20 -1.47 -17.50
CA GLU A 194 0.76 -1.37 -17.80
C GLU A 194 0.24 0.03 -18.13
N ILE A 195 0.99 0.86 -18.87
CA ILE A 195 0.55 2.22 -19.22
C ILE A 195 -0.78 2.22 -20.06
N LYS A 196 -1.36 1.05 -20.38
CA LYS A 196 -2.58 0.90 -21.19
C LYS A 196 -3.74 0.09 -20.59
N ASN A 197 -3.61 -0.58 -19.44
CA ASN A 197 -4.68 -1.43 -18.90
C ASN A 197 -4.99 -1.16 -17.42
N ILE A 198 -6.28 -1.03 -17.09
CA ILE A 198 -6.78 -0.78 -15.73
C ILE A 198 -6.90 -2.13 -15.03
N VAL A 199 -6.02 -2.42 -14.07
CA VAL A 199 -6.15 -3.59 -13.19
C VAL A 199 -7.30 -3.34 -12.21
N SER A 200 -8.31 -4.22 -12.24
CA SER A 200 -9.45 -4.15 -11.32
C SER A 200 -9.28 -5.05 -10.09
N GLU A 201 -8.58 -6.18 -10.17
CA GLU A 201 -8.50 -7.15 -9.05
C GLU A 201 -7.05 -7.61 -8.73
N GLU A 202 -6.71 -7.60 -7.44
CA GLU A 202 -5.45 -8.14 -6.91
C GLU A 202 -5.73 -9.27 -5.90
N CYS A 203 -5.08 -10.42 -6.08
CA CYS A 203 -5.23 -11.55 -5.16
C CYS A 203 -4.02 -11.67 -4.23
N VAL A 204 -4.24 -12.06 -2.98
CA VAL A 204 -3.21 -12.24 -1.96
C VAL A 204 -3.46 -13.56 -1.24
N TYR A 205 -2.66 -14.57 -1.52
CA TYR A 205 -2.86 -15.94 -1.01
C TYR A 205 -1.56 -16.71 -0.80
#